data_AF-A0A924Z1G3-F1
#
_entry.id   AF-A0A924Z1G3-F1
#
_cell.length_a   1.000
_cell.length_b   1.000
_cell.length_c   1.000
_cell.angle_alpha   90.00
_cell.angle_beta   90.00
_cell.angle_gamma   90.00
#
_symmetry.space_group_name_H-M   'P 1'
#
loop_
_entity.id
_entity.type
_entity.pdbx_description
1 polymer ?
#
loop_
_entity_poly.entity_id
_entity_poly.type
_entity_poly.pdbx_seq_one_letter_code
_entity_poly.pdbx_strand_id
1 'polypeptide(L)'
;MSAQQFPQTLQNDAASDTALAELFGSRAAPRRIKTLCAGLILLLVLLTHGRSWHGEFVLDDSGTVLRNNSIRDLSNLSAVLRDGEFTTVAGRPLLNLSFAINYALGGIRPEGYHLVNYFIHVTVALMLLALMRRVLLLFSATRTAAFPLALIISLLWCVHPLTINAVSYVSQRAESLVSLCYVTVLWAFLKGVQSGQRRWFLVSVLAAWLGAFTKEIIATVPVAVVALDTVVVTRHWKLAWRRHWGIYFSLLSSWIPLAICMWASKARAGTVGFGMGITLQEHLQTQVWALARYLRLTVWPRPLIFDYGDRFVVSDLGQIV
;
A
#
# COMPACT_ATOMS: atom_id res chain seq x y z
N MET A 1 8.01 -61.19 21.71
CA MET A 1 7.13 -60.32 22.53
C MET A 1 8.01 -59.59 23.53
N SER A 2 8.29 -58.31 23.28
CA SER A 2 9.01 -57.41 24.19
C SER A 2 8.32 -56.06 24.07
N ALA A 3 7.64 -55.63 25.14
CA ALA A 3 6.97 -54.35 25.23
C ALA A 3 7.96 -53.34 25.81
N GLN A 4 8.35 -52.34 25.01
CA GLN A 4 9.09 -51.18 25.50
C GLN A 4 8.13 -50.21 26.20
N GLN A 5 8.32 -50.01 27.50
CA GLN A 5 7.69 -48.97 28.31
C GLN A 5 8.31 -47.60 27.98
N PHE A 6 7.47 -46.61 27.71
CA PHE A 6 7.84 -45.19 27.65
C PHE A 6 7.88 -44.57 29.07
N PRO A 7 8.80 -43.62 29.37
CA PRO A 7 8.91 -43.02 30.71
C PRO A 7 7.80 -42.01 31.04
N GLN A 8 7.33 -42.04 32.29
CA GLN A 8 6.28 -41.20 32.91
C GLN A 8 6.78 -39.81 33.36
N THR A 9 7.16 -38.91 32.45
CA THR A 9 7.60 -37.54 32.83
C THR A 9 6.71 -36.40 32.35
N LEU A 10 5.42 -36.65 32.08
CA LEU A 10 4.46 -35.61 31.64
C LEU A 10 3.22 -35.55 32.54
N GLN A 11 3.39 -35.29 33.84
CA GLN A 11 2.24 -35.19 34.75
C GLN A 11 2.22 -33.97 35.69
N ASN A 12 3.15 -33.02 35.56
CA ASN A 12 3.16 -31.81 36.40
C ASN A 12 3.01 -30.46 35.67
N ASP A 13 2.69 -30.44 34.37
CA ASP A 13 2.48 -29.18 33.61
C ASP A 13 1.00 -28.77 33.46
N ALA A 14 0.06 -29.50 34.06
CA ALA A 14 -1.38 -29.23 33.85
C ALA A 14 -1.85 -27.86 34.42
N ALA A 15 -1.13 -27.29 35.40
CA ALA A 15 -1.47 -26.00 36.00
C ALA A 15 -0.80 -24.78 35.31
N SER A 16 0.36 -24.98 34.67
CA SER A 16 1.03 -23.95 33.85
C SER A 16 0.43 -23.86 32.45
N ASP A 17 0.01 -25.00 31.88
CA ASP A 17 -0.66 -25.07 30.58
C ASP A 17 -2.08 -24.48 30.60
N THR A 18 -2.77 -24.46 31.74
CA THR A 18 -4.11 -23.85 31.85
C THR A 18 -4.05 -22.32 31.90
N ALA A 19 -3.06 -21.74 32.59
CA ALA A 19 -2.82 -20.29 32.58
C ALA A 19 -2.30 -19.78 31.22
N LEU A 20 -1.48 -20.58 30.53
CA LEU A 20 -1.02 -20.29 29.18
C LEU A 20 -2.15 -20.50 28.15
N ALA A 21 -2.97 -21.54 28.26
CA ALA A 21 -4.14 -21.76 27.40
C ALA A 21 -5.20 -20.65 27.55
N GLU A 22 -5.37 -20.07 28.74
CA GLU A 22 -6.22 -18.89 28.95
C GLU A 22 -5.66 -17.62 28.29
N LEU A 23 -4.33 -17.47 28.23
CA LEU A 23 -3.65 -16.44 27.41
C LEU A 23 -3.70 -16.73 25.90
N PHE A 24 -3.91 -18.00 25.51
CA PHE A 24 -3.89 -18.51 24.13
C PHE A 24 -5.25 -18.91 23.54
N GLY A 25 -6.35 -18.50 24.17
CA GLY A 25 -7.67 -18.56 23.58
C GLY A 25 -7.70 -17.84 22.22
N SER A 26 -8.46 -18.38 21.26
CA SER A 26 -8.68 -17.93 19.88
C SER A 26 -9.21 -16.49 19.70
N ARG A 27 -9.13 -15.66 20.74
CA ARG A 27 -9.64 -14.29 20.76
C ARG A 27 -8.67 -13.37 20.05
N ALA A 28 -9.23 -12.49 19.22
CA ALA A 28 -8.51 -11.33 18.74
C ALA A 28 -7.86 -10.60 19.94
N ALA A 29 -6.70 -9.96 19.73
CA ALA A 29 -6.02 -9.22 20.79
C ALA A 29 -7.03 -8.35 21.57
N PRO A 30 -6.98 -8.32 22.92
CA PRO A 30 -7.88 -7.54 23.74
C PRO A 30 -8.06 -6.14 23.16
N ARG A 31 -9.29 -5.59 23.19
CA ARG A 31 -9.58 -4.27 22.61
C ARG A 31 -8.56 -3.21 23.04
N ARG A 32 -8.14 -3.26 24.32
CA ARG A 32 -7.08 -2.41 24.89
C ARG A 32 -5.76 -2.48 24.11
N ILE A 33 -5.26 -3.67 23.78
CA ILE A 33 -4.00 -3.83 23.02
C ILE A 33 -4.12 -3.21 21.62
N LYS A 34 -5.25 -3.43 20.94
CA LYS A 34 -5.46 -2.83 19.61
C LYS A 34 -5.48 -1.30 19.67
N THR A 35 -6.14 -0.73 20.67
CA THR A 35 -6.16 0.71 20.90
C THR A 35 -4.76 1.25 21.21
N LEU A 36 -3.99 0.55 22.04
CA LEU A 36 -2.60 0.92 22.35
C LEU A 36 -1.72 0.89 21.10
N CYS A 37 -1.81 -0.15 20.26
CA CYS A 37 -1.07 -0.21 19.00
C CYS A 37 -1.46 0.90 18.03
N ALA A 38 -2.75 1.22 17.92
CA ALA A 38 -3.21 2.33 17.09
C ALA A 38 -2.72 3.68 17.63
N GLY A 39 -2.76 3.89 18.94
CA GLY A 39 -2.21 5.06 19.59
C GLY A 39 -0.70 5.20 19.38
N LEU A 40 0.05 4.09 19.46
CA LEU A 40 1.50 4.07 19.21
C LEU A 40 1.83 4.41 17.75
N ILE A 41 1.12 3.80 16.79
CA ILE A 41 1.31 4.11 15.36
C ILE A 41 1.01 5.59 15.11
N LEU A 42 -0.11 6.11 15.62
CA LEU A 42 -0.46 7.52 15.49
C LEU A 42 0.63 8.43 16.08
N LEU A 43 1.06 8.14 17.31
CA LEU A 43 2.11 8.91 17.98
C LEU A 43 3.39 8.95 17.15
N LEU A 44 3.85 7.81 16.64
CA LEU A 44 5.07 7.75 15.84
C LEU A 44 4.94 8.49 14.51
N VAL A 45 3.78 8.39 13.84
CA VAL A 45 3.52 9.19 12.62
C VAL A 45 3.57 10.68 12.93
N LEU A 46 2.94 11.14 14.02
CA LEU A 46 2.99 12.54 14.43
C LEU A 46 4.40 13.01 14.78
N LEU A 47 5.20 12.17 15.47
CA LEU A 47 6.58 12.52 15.84
C LEU A 47 7.51 12.62 14.62
N THR A 48 7.34 11.74 13.64
CA THR A 48 8.26 11.63 12.49
C THR A 48 7.84 12.50 11.31
N HIS A 49 6.53 12.68 11.10
CA HIS A 49 5.97 13.41 9.96
C HIS A 49 5.31 14.72 10.37
N GLY A 50 4.98 14.94 11.65
CA GLY A 50 4.17 16.09 12.09
C GLY A 50 4.79 17.47 11.82
N ARG A 51 6.11 17.55 11.55
CA ARG A 51 6.73 18.80 11.07
C ARG A 51 6.15 19.26 9.73
N SER A 52 5.63 18.37 8.89
CA SER A 52 4.97 18.75 7.64
C SER A 52 3.59 19.34 7.81
N TRP A 53 3.06 19.41 9.04
CA TRP A 53 1.77 20.06 9.30
C TRP A 53 1.79 21.53 8.87
N HIS A 54 2.92 22.21 9.07
CA HIS A 54 3.17 23.59 8.65
C HIS A 54 3.86 23.65 7.27
N GLY A 55 3.79 22.58 6.49
CA GLY A 55 4.34 22.52 5.14
C GLY A 55 3.49 23.34 4.16
N GLU A 56 4.15 23.88 3.15
CA GLU A 56 3.49 24.57 2.03
C GLU A 56 3.20 23.59 0.89
N PHE A 57 2.36 24.00 -0.06
CA PHE A 57 2.17 23.28 -1.31
C PHE A 57 3.44 23.36 -2.16
N VAL A 58 3.99 22.21 -2.54
CA VAL A 58 5.21 22.10 -3.34
C VAL A 58 4.97 21.34 -4.64
N LEU A 59 5.75 21.61 -5.68
CA LEU A 59 5.68 20.89 -6.97
C LEU A 59 4.27 20.79 -7.56
N ASP A 60 3.81 19.55 -7.79
CA ASP A 60 2.55 19.21 -8.41
C ASP A 60 1.38 19.58 -7.52
N ASP A 61 1.59 19.97 -6.25
CA ASP A 61 0.53 20.52 -5.39
C ASP A 61 -0.06 21.79 -6.01
N SER A 62 0.78 22.58 -6.69
CA SER A 62 0.33 23.75 -7.44
C SER A 62 -0.66 23.35 -8.53
N GLY A 63 -0.37 22.31 -9.31
CA GLY A 63 -1.28 21.81 -10.34
C GLY A 63 -2.49 21.08 -9.78
N THR A 64 -2.31 20.32 -8.70
CA THR A 64 -3.31 19.43 -8.10
C THR A 64 -4.33 20.16 -7.25
N VAL A 65 -3.89 21.20 -6.52
CA VAL A 65 -4.71 21.95 -5.58
C VAL A 65 -4.89 23.38 -6.04
N LEU A 66 -3.80 24.15 -6.16
CA LEU A 66 -3.89 25.61 -6.31
C LEU A 66 -4.47 26.07 -7.64
N ARG A 67 -4.10 25.42 -8.75
CA ARG A 67 -4.55 25.74 -10.11
C ARG A 67 -5.62 24.80 -10.64
N ASN A 68 -6.01 23.81 -9.85
CA ASN A 68 -7.03 22.85 -10.23
C ASN A 68 -8.43 23.45 -10.03
N ASN A 69 -9.09 23.75 -11.14
CA ASN A 69 -10.46 24.28 -11.12
C ASN A 69 -11.51 23.18 -10.90
N SER A 70 -11.21 21.92 -11.23
CA SER A 70 -12.22 20.86 -11.12
C SER A 70 -12.56 20.49 -9.68
N ILE A 71 -11.68 20.77 -8.72
CA ILE A 71 -11.92 20.51 -7.30
C ILE A 71 -12.73 21.61 -6.60
N ARG A 72 -13.04 22.71 -7.30
CA ARG A 72 -13.62 23.92 -6.70
C ARG A 72 -15.12 23.83 -6.47
N ASP A 73 -15.80 22.97 -7.23
CA ASP A 73 -17.24 22.76 -7.15
C ASP A 73 -17.56 21.26 -7.13
N LEU A 74 -17.90 20.75 -5.94
CA LEU A 74 -18.30 19.35 -5.75
C LEU A 74 -19.64 19.02 -6.42
N SER A 75 -20.48 20.01 -6.73
CA SER A 75 -21.75 19.78 -7.42
C SER A 75 -21.50 19.39 -8.89
N ASN A 76 -20.40 19.85 -9.48
CA ASN A 76 -19.95 19.44 -10.80
C ASN A 76 -19.10 18.15 -10.74
N LEU A 77 -19.75 17.05 -10.36
CA LEU A 77 -19.07 15.75 -10.21
C LEU A 77 -18.44 15.27 -11.53
N SER A 78 -19.00 15.64 -12.69
CA SER A 78 -18.38 15.35 -13.99
C SER A 78 -16.99 15.96 -14.10
N ALA A 79 -16.82 17.23 -13.74
CA ALA A 79 -15.52 17.88 -13.76
C ALA A 79 -14.58 17.23 -12.75
N VAL A 80 -15.04 16.96 -11.52
CA VAL A 80 -14.21 16.29 -10.50
C VAL A 80 -13.69 14.93 -10.97
N LEU A 81 -14.51 14.14 -11.68
CA LEU A 81 -14.14 12.78 -12.09
C LEU A 81 -13.41 12.70 -13.43
N ARG A 82 -13.53 13.72 -14.29
CA ARG A 82 -12.96 13.69 -15.65
C ARG A 82 -11.88 14.73 -15.88
N ASP A 83 -12.03 15.91 -15.28
CA ASP A 83 -11.23 17.07 -15.59
C ASP A 83 -10.08 17.18 -14.59
N GLY A 84 -8.90 16.78 -15.05
CA GLY A 84 -7.63 17.00 -14.37
C GLY A 84 -6.53 17.29 -15.39
N GLU A 85 -6.89 17.76 -16.58
CA GLU A 85 -6.01 17.86 -17.74
C GLU A 85 -4.66 18.50 -17.36
N PHE A 86 -3.57 17.84 -17.76
CA PHE A 86 -2.18 18.28 -17.54
C PHE A 86 -1.72 18.38 -16.07
N THR A 87 -2.40 17.69 -15.14
CA THR A 87 -2.00 17.61 -13.72
C THR A 87 -1.74 16.16 -13.27
N THR A 88 -1.17 15.98 -12.08
CA THR A 88 -0.93 14.64 -11.52
C THR A 88 -2.19 13.88 -11.10
N VAL A 89 -3.37 14.51 -11.18
CA VAL A 89 -4.67 13.88 -10.95
C VAL A 89 -5.38 13.48 -12.25
N ALA A 90 -4.82 13.82 -13.42
CA ALA A 90 -5.33 13.37 -14.71
C ALA A 90 -5.42 11.84 -14.76
N GLY A 91 -6.59 11.31 -15.13
CA GLY A 91 -6.85 9.87 -15.18
C GLY A 91 -6.94 9.20 -13.80
N ARG A 92 -7.12 9.99 -12.72
CA ARG A 92 -7.21 9.47 -11.34
C ARG A 92 -8.42 10.07 -10.63
N PRO A 93 -9.65 9.67 -11.01
CA PRO A 93 -10.89 10.27 -10.52
C PRO A 93 -11.05 10.23 -9.00
N LEU A 94 -10.68 9.11 -8.36
CA LEU A 94 -10.82 8.97 -6.91
C LEU A 94 -9.79 9.84 -6.17
N LEU A 95 -8.60 10.00 -6.73
CA LEU A 95 -7.60 10.93 -6.21
C LEU A 95 -8.12 12.38 -6.29
N ASN A 96 -8.62 12.81 -7.45
CA ASN A 96 -9.14 14.16 -7.63
C ASN A 96 -10.36 14.44 -6.73
N LEU A 97 -11.28 13.47 -6.63
CA LEU A 97 -12.41 13.54 -5.71
C LEU A 97 -11.97 13.71 -4.25
N SER A 98 -10.90 13.04 -3.83
CA SER A 98 -10.36 13.22 -2.47
C SER A 98 -9.88 14.65 -2.22
N PHE A 99 -9.33 15.32 -3.25
CA PHE A 99 -8.92 16.72 -3.15
C PHE A 99 -10.11 17.68 -3.20
N ALA A 100 -11.14 17.40 -4.00
CA ALA A 100 -12.38 18.17 -4.05
C ALA A 100 -13.14 18.14 -2.72
N ILE A 101 -13.24 16.97 -2.09
CA ILE A 101 -13.83 16.83 -0.75
C ILE A 101 -13.01 17.63 0.26
N ASN A 102 -11.67 17.54 0.20
CA ASN A 102 -10.81 18.29 1.10
C ASN A 102 -10.95 19.81 0.92
N TYR A 103 -11.06 20.27 -0.33
CA TYR A 103 -11.24 21.67 -0.68
C TYR A 103 -12.57 22.21 -0.15
N ALA A 104 -13.66 21.48 -0.32
CA ALA A 104 -14.98 21.89 0.17
C ALA A 104 -15.03 22.05 1.70
N LEU A 105 -14.22 21.28 2.44
CA LEU A 105 -14.16 21.35 3.90
C LEU A 105 -13.25 22.46 4.43
N GLY A 106 -12.18 22.80 3.70
CA GLY A 106 -11.08 23.60 4.26
C GLY A 106 -10.43 24.62 3.34
N GLY A 107 -10.88 24.74 2.09
CA GLY A 107 -10.29 25.58 1.07
C GLY A 107 -8.84 25.16 0.74
N ILE A 108 -7.99 26.14 0.45
CA ILE A 108 -6.57 25.96 0.11
C ILE A 108 -5.64 25.97 1.34
N ARG A 109 -6.09 25.56 2.52
CA ARG A 109 -5.26 25.51 3.73
C ARG A 109 -4.45 24.20 3.77
N PRO A 110 -3.10 24.22 3.64
CA PRO A 110 -2.28 23.00 3.57
C PRO A 110 -2.49 22.03 4.74
N GLU A 111 -2.75 22.55 5.94
CA GLU A 111 -2.94 21.79 7.17
C GLU A 111 -4.04 20.73 7.02
N GLY A 112 -5.15 21.11 6.37
CA GLY A 112 -6.25 20.20 6.11
C GLY A 112 -5.87 19.05 5.17
N TYR A 113 -4.96 19.31 4.22
CA TYR A 113 -4.48 18.28 3.29
C TYR A 113 -3.47 17.33 3.95
N HIS A 114 -2.56 17.85 4.77
CA HIS A 114 -1.64 17.03 5.56
C HIS A 114 -2.37 16.17 6.58
N LEU A 115 -3.41 16.69 7.24
CA LEU A 115 -4.24 15.92 8.16
C LEU A 115 -4.84 14.67 7.49
N VAL A 116 -5.40 14.83 6.28
CA VAL A 116 -5.95 13.70 5.51
C VAL A 116 -4.86 12.72 5.13
N ASN A 117 -3.67 13.19 4.72
CA ASN A 117 -2.54 12.31 4.41
C ASN A 117 -2.07 11.52 5.64
N TYR A 118 -1.99 12.16 6.82
CA TYR A 118 -1.65 11.48 8.08
C TYR A 118 -2.68 10.41 8.43
N PHE A 119 -3.97 10.71 8.26
CA PHE A 119 -5.04 9.75 8.49
C PHE A 119 -4.93 8.54 7.57
N ILE A 120 -4.68 8.77 6.27
CA ILE A 120 -4.48 7.68 5.30
C ILE A 120 -3.25 6.85 5.70
N HIS A 121 -2.11 7.49 6.00
CA HIS A 121 -0.87 6.80 6.39
C HIS A 121 -1.04 5.92 7.63
N VAL A 122 -1.68 6.44 8.68
CA VAL A 122 -2.01 5.67 9.89
C VAL A 122 -2.92 4.49 9.53
N THR A 123 -3.91 4.70 8.66
CA THR A 123 -4.82 3.64 8.22
C THR A 123 -4.07 2.55 7.43
N VAL A 124 -3.14 2.93 6.56
CA VAL A 124 -2.28 1.99 5.83
C VAL A 124 -1.41 1.19 6.80
N ALA A 125 -0.79 1.83 7.78
CA ALA A 125 0.01 1.14 8.80
C ALA A 125 -0.84 0.13 9.59
N LEU A 126 -2.05 0.50 10.02
CA LEU A 126 -2.97 -0.42 10.70
C LEU A 126 -3.39 -1.60 9.82
N MET A 127 -3.65 -1.35 8.54
CA MET A 127 -3.95 -2.39 7.56
C MET A 127 -2.74 -3.30 7.30
N LEU A 128 -1.53 -2.74 7.26
CA LEU A 128 -0.29 -3.50 7.10
C LEU A 128 -0.03 -4.40 8.32
N LEU A 129 -0.23 -3.91 9.54
CA LEU A 129 -0.23 -4.73 10.75
C LEU A 129 -1.21 -5.91 10.64
N ALA A 130 -2.43 -5.64 10.18
CA ALA A 130 -3.44 -6.68 10.00
C ALA A 130 -3.06 -7.69 8.91
N LEU A 131 -2.46 -7.25 7.80
CA LEU A 131 -1.97 -8.08 6.70
C LEU A 131 -0.79 -8.95 7.13
N MET A 132 0.26 -8.34 7.69
CA MET A 132 1.48 -9.03 8.09
C MET A 132 1.21 -10.08 9.17
N ARG A 133 0.31 -9.80 10.12
CA ARG A 133 -0.14 -10.81 11.08
C ARG A 133 -0.71 -12.04 10.39
N ARG A 134 -1.53 -11.87 9.34
CA ARG A 134 -2.10 -13.01 8.59
C ARG A 134 -1.03 -13.76 7.82
N VAL A 135 -0.14 -13.04 7.14
CA VAL A 135 0.97 -13.64 6.40
C VAL A 135 1.84 -14.49 7.33
N LEU A 136 2.27 -13.94 8.46
CA LEU A 136 3.12 -14.65 9.43
C LEU A 136 2.44 -15.91 9.99
N LEU A 137 1.14 -15.83 10.31
CA LEU A 137 0.36 -16.98 10.80
C LEU A 137 0.19 -18.08 9.74
N LEU A 138 0.16 -17.75 8.45
CA LEU A 138 0.06 -18.72 7.36
C LEU A 138 1.42 -19.30 6.95
N PHE A 139 2.49 -18.51 7.13
CA PHE A 139 3.83 -18.88 6.67
C PHE A 139 4.55 -19.84 7.63
N SER A 140 4.66 -19.52 8.93
CA SER A 140 5.19 -20.45 9.94
C SER A 140 5.34 -19.86 11.34
N ALA A 141 5.04 -18.57 11.53
CA ALA A 141 5.24 -17.95 12.84
C ALA A 141 4.26 -18.56 13.85
N THR A 142 4.76 -18.87 15.04
CA THR A 142 3.91 -19.22 16.17
C THR A 142 2.91 -18.08 16.41
N ARG A 143 1.72 -18.42 16.93
CA ARG A 143 0.69 -17.42 17.25
C ARG A 143 1.21 -16.33 18.19
N THR A 144 2.16 -16.68 19.04
CA THR A 144 2.80 -15.79 20.01
C THR A 144 3.73 -14.77 19.35
N ALA A 145 4.52 -15.19 18.34
CA ALA A 145 5.45 -14.30 17.64
C ALA A 145 4.80 -13.47 16.52
N ALA A 146 3.71 -13.95 15.91
CA ALA A 146 3.13 -13.33 14.73
C ALA A 146 2.63 -11.88 14.95
N PHE A 147 2.03 -11.59 16.11
CA PHE A 147 1.54 -10.23 16.38
C PHE A 147 2.67 -9.23 16.69
N PRO A 148 3.62 -9.51 17.60
CA PRO A 148 4.78 -8.64 17.83
C PRO A 148 5.58 -8.36 16.55
N LEU A 149 5.86 -9.40 15.75
CA LEU A 149 6.58 -9.23 14.49
C LEU A 149 5.80 -8.37 13.49
N ALA A 150 4.49 -8.60 13.34
CA ALA A 150 3.66 -7.76 12.49
C ALA A 150 3.61 -6.30 12.95
N LEU A 151 3.62 -6.06 14.27
CA LEU A 151 3.71 -4.73 14.85
C LEU A 151 5.05 -4.09 14.52
N ILE A 152 6.17 -4.78 14.74
CA ILE A 152 7.50 -4.30 14.39
C ILE A 152 7.57 -3.93 12.90
N ILE A 153 7.10 -4.80 12.00
CA ILE A 153 7.09 -4.53 10.56
C ILE A 153 6.26 -3.27 10.25
N SER A 154 5.08 -3.15 10.84
CA SER A 154 4.21 -1.99 10.64
C SER A 154 4.82 -0.69 11.19
N LEU A 155 5.49 -0.75 12.33
CA LEU A 155 6.15 0.39 12.96
C LEU A 155 7.36 0.83 12.14
N LEU A 156 8.20 -0.12 11.71
CA LEU A 156 9.33 0.14 10.83
C LEU A 156 8.87 0.79 9.53
N TRP A 157 7.79 0.29 8.93
CA TRP A 157 7.23 0.86 7.70
C TRP A 157 6.72 2.29 7.92
N CYS A 158 5.94 2.55 8.98
CA CYS A 158 5.30 3.86 9.14
C CYS A 158 6.27 4.99 9.48
N VAL A 159 7.45 4.67 10.03
CA VAL A 159 8.52 5.64 10.32
C VAL A 159 9.64 5.61 9.28
N HIS A 160 9.56 4.72 8.28
CA HIS A 160 10.63 4.56 7.31
C HIS A 160 10.84 5.87 6.52
N PRO A 161 12.06 6.40 6.38
CA PRO A 161 12.28 7.69 5.74
C PRO A 161 11.71 7.83 4.31
N LEU A 162 11.57 6.72 3.56
CA LEU A 162 10.92 6.76 2.24
C LEU A 162 9.44 7.13 2.26
N THR A 163 8.74 6.97 3.39
CA THR A 163 7.33 7.35 3.49
C THR A 163 7.14 8.85 3.61
N ILE A 164 8.20 9.63 3.87
CA ILE A 164 8.09 11.07 4.07
C ILE A 164 7.47 11.77 2.85
N ASN A 165 7.85 11.35 1.64
CA ASN A 165 7.29 11.93 0.42
C ASN A 165 5.81 11.55 0.25
N ALA A 166 5.42 10.32 0.56
CA ALA A 166 4.03 9.88 0.44
C ALA A 166 3.06 10.63 1.37
N VAL A 167 3.59 11.22 2.44
CA VAL A 167 2.81 11.84 3.52
C VAL A 167 2.91 13.37 3.48
N SER A 168 4.13 13.90 3.37
CA SER A 168 4.41 15.34 3.45
C SER A 168 4.27 16.07 2.12
N TYR A 169 4.39 15.39 0.98
CA TYR A 169 4.10 16.01 -0.32
C TYR A 169 2.63 15.74 -0.67
N VAL A 170 1.80 16.80 -0.66
CA VAL A 170 0.32 16.66 -0.63
C VAL A 170 -0.20 15.81 -1.80
N SER A 171 0.29 16.04 -3.01
CA SER A 171 -0.10 15.33 -4.24
C SER A 171 0.28 13.85 -4.23
N GLN A 172 1.28 13.46 -3.42
CA GLN A 172 1.61 12.04 -3.21
C GLN A 172 0.62 11.32 -2.29
N ARG A 173 -0.49 11.96 -1.92
CA ARG A 173 -1.73 11.28 -1.54
C ARG A 173 -2.08 10.15 -2.52
N ALA A 174 -1.71 10.29 -3.79
CA ALA A 174 -1.81 9.22 -4.79
C ALA A 174 -1.16 7.91 -4.34
N GLU A 175 0.07 7.97 -3.80
CA GLU A 175 0.80 6.79 -3.29
C GLU A 175 0.14 6.24 -2.02
N SER A 176 -0.29 7.12 -1.12
CA SER A 176 -0.93 6.72 0.13
C SER A 176 -2.28 6.03 -0.10
N LEU A 177 -3.12 6.55 -1.00
CA LEU A 177 -4.42 5.96 -1.34
C LEU A 177 -4.28 4.64 -2.10
N VAL A 178 -3.38 4.56 -3.09
CA VAL A 178 -3.16 3.30 -3.80
C VAL A 178 -2.57 2.24 -2.87
N SER A 179 -1.68 2.62 -1.94
CA SER A 179 -1.15 1.71 -0.91
C SER A 179 -2.26 1.16 -0.03
N LEU A 180 -3.21 2.00 0.40
CA LEU A 180 -4.37 1.55 1.17
C LEU A 180 -5.21 0.52 0.39
N CYS A 181 -5.49 0.80 -0.89
CA CYS A 181 -6.21 -0.11 -1.77
C CYS A 181 -5.44 -1.42 -1.93
N TYR A 182 -4.14 -1.36 -2.23
CA TYR A 182 -3.26 -2.50 -2.46
C TYR A 182 -3.19 -3.43 -1.24
N VAL A 183 -2.92 -2.87 -0.05
CA VAL A 183 -2.87 -3.65 1.20
C VAL A 183 -4.24 -4.26 1.51
N THR A 184 -5.34 -3.54 1.22
CA THR A 184 -6.71 -4.06 1.38
C THR A 184 -6.99 -5.24 0.44
N VAL A 185 -6.56 -5.18 -0.82
CA VAL A 185 -6.68 -6.29 -1.79
C VAL A 185 -6.02 -7.55 -1.23
N LEU A 186 -4.76 -7.44 -0.80
CA LEU A 186 -3.98 -8.58 -0.27
C LEU A 186 -4.60 -9.12 1.03
N TRP A 187 -4.98 -8.23 1.95
CA TRP A 187 -5.57 -8.61 3.22
C TRP A 187 -6.92 -9.30 3.05
N ALA A 188 -7.78 -8.76 2.18
CA ALA A 188 -9.11 -9.29 1.92
C ALA A 188 -9.02 -10.63 1.17
N PHE A 189 -8.08 -10.78 0.24
CA PHE A 189 -7.78 -12.07 -0.39
C PHE A 189 -7.44 -13.14 0.66
N LEU A 190 -6.45 -12.89 1.52
CA LEU A 190 -6.08 -13.84 2.58
C LEU A 190 -7.24 -14.13 3.53
N LYS A 191 -8.04 -13.10 3.86
CA LYS A 191 -9.21 -13.27 4.72
C LYS A 191 -10.29 -14.13 4.05
N GLY A 192 -10.49 -13.98 2.74
CA GLY A 192 -11.39 -14.80 1.94
C GLY A 192 -10.98 -16.26 1.94
N VAL A 193 -9.70 -16.53 1.66
CA VAL A 193 -9.13 -17.88 1.72
C VAL A 193 -9.31 -18.50 3.11
N GLN A 194 -8.94 -17.79 4.18
CA GLN A 194 -9.01 -18.31 5.55
C GLN A 194 -10.43 -18.55 6.05
N SER A 195 -11.41 -17.76 5.60
CA SER A 195 -12.79 -17.84 6.10
C SER A 195 -13.74 -18.59 5.18
N GLY A 196 -13.36 -18.86 3.94
CA GLY A 196 -14.23 -19.39 2.89
C GLY A 196 -15.34 -18.43 2.43
N GLN A 197 -15.41 -17.20 2.98
CA GLN A 197 -16.51 -16.28 2.72
C GLN A 197 -16.24 -15.43 1.47
N ARG A 198 -17.11 -15.58 0.46
CA ARG A 198 -16.99 -14.88 -0.83
C ARG A 198 -16.96 -13.35 -0.75
N ARG A 199 -17.58 -12.76 0.28
CA ARG A 199 -17.60 -11.30 0.49
C ARG A 199 -16.20 -10.69 0.56
N TRP A 200 -15.20 -11.40 1.05
CA TRP A 200 -13.84 -10.86 1.14
C TRP A 200 -13.12 -10.86 -0.21
N PHE A 201 -13.45 -11.79 -1.10
CA PHE A 201 -13.00 -11.72 -2.49
C PHE A 201 -13.65 -10.55 -3.22
N LEU A 202 -14.93 -10.26 -2.94
CA LEU A 202 -15.59 -9.05 -3.46
C LEU A 202 -14.90 -7.78 -2.94
N VAL A 203 -14.61 -7.68 -1.64
CA VAL A 203 -13.83 -6.56 -1.07
C VAL A 203 -12.47 -6.42 -1.75
N SER A 204 -11.78 -7.52 -2.03
CA SER A 204 -10.51 -7.53 -2.74
C SER A 204 -10.65 -6.94 -4.16
N VAL A 205 -11.65 -7.37 -4.94
CA VAL A 205 -11.89 -6.85 -6.29
C VAL A 205 -12.28 -5.37 -6.27
N LEU A 206 -13.19 -4.98 -5.38
CA LEU A 206 -13.62 -3.58 -5.25
C LEU A 206 -12.46 -2.67 -4.84
N ALA A 207 -11.60 -3.11 -3.91
CA ALA A 207 -10.40 -2.37 -3.55
C ALA A 207 -9.42 -2.22 -4.73
N ALA A 208 -9.28 -3.24 -5.59
CA ALA A 208 -8.47 -3.15 -6.80
C ALA A 208 -9.03 -2.12 -7.79
N TRP A 209 -10.36 -2.09 -7.96
CA TRP A 209 -11.04 -1.09 -8.80
C TRP A 209 -10.88 0.33 -8.25
N LEU A 210 -11.04 0.51 -6.94
CA LEU A 210 -10.79 1.81 -6.29
C LEU A 210 -9.34 2.24 -6.48
N GLY A 211 -8.39 1.31 -6.35
CA GLY A 211 -6.98 1.59 -6.63
C GLY A 211 -6.73 2.03 -8.07
N ALA A 212 -7.42 1.44 -9.06
CA ALA A 212 -7.36 1.84 -10.47
C ALA A 212 -7.75 3.30 -10.71
N PHE A 213 -8.62 3.84 -9.86
CA PHE A 213 -9.01 5.25 -9.88
C PHE A 213 -8.06 6.19 -9.13
N THR A 214 -6.96 5.67 -8.56
CA THR A 214 -5.99 6.44 -7.76
C THR A 214 -4.59 6.49 -8.37
N LYS A 215 -4.04 5.37 -8.83
CA LYS A 215 -2.67 5.29 -9.37
C LYS A 215 -2.45 4.00 -10.15
N GLU A 216 -1.61 4.06 -11.17
CA GLU A 216 -1.43 3.02 -12.18
C GLU A 216 -0.69 1.79 -11.62
N ILE A 217 0.11 1.94 -10.54
CA ILE A 217 0.84 0.84 -9.89
C ILE A 217 -0.05 -0.32 -9.44
N ILE A 218 -1.35 -0.06 -9.22
CA ILE A 218 -2.35 -1.09 -8.90
C ILE A 218 -2.49 -2.16 -10.00
N ALA A 219 -2.07 -1.86 -11.24
CA ALA A 219 -2.03 -2.84 -12.33
C ALA A 219 -1.24 -4.11 -11.95
N THR A 220 -0.28 -3.99 -11.03
CA THR A 220 0.54 -5.10 -10.54
C THR A 220 -0.16 -5.99 -9.50
N VAL A 221 -1.30 -5.57 -8.94
CA VAL A 221 -1.95 -6.27 -7.83
C VAL A 221 -2.38 -7.71 -8.14
N PRO A 222 -2.85 -8.08 -9.36
CA PRO A 222 -3.16 -9.47 -9.67
C PRO A 222 -1.91 -10.36 -9.57
N VAL A 223 -0.76 -9.84 -10.03
CA VAL A 223 0.53 -10.55 -9.93
C VAL A 223 0.94 -10.71 -8.47
N ALA A 224 0.80 -9.67 -7.65
CA ALA A 224 1.11 -9.76 -6.23
C ALA A 224 0.19 -10.73 -5.47
N VAL A 225 -1.09 -10.81 -5.83
CA VAL A 225 -2.01 -11.80 -5.25
C VAL A 225 -1.63 -13.22 -5.64
N VAL A 226 -1.27 -13.47 -6.90
CA VAL A 226 -0.76 -14.78 -7.34
C VAL A 226 0.54 -15.12 -6.60
N ALA A 227 1.48 -14.19 -6.48
CA ALA A 227 2.72 -14.40 -5.73
C ALA A 227 2.42 -14.70 -4.25
N LEU A 228 1.51 -13.97 -3.63
CA LEU A 228 1.10 -14.19 -2.24
C LEU A 228 0.44 -15.57 -2.04
N ASP A 229 -0.45 -15.97 -2.94
CA ASP A 229 -1.11 -17.27 -2.87
C ASP A 229 -0.13 -18.43 -3.09
N THR A 230 0.79 -18.27 -4.03
CA THR A 230 1.79 -19.30 -4.34
C THR A 230 2.82 -19.45 -3.25
N VAL A 231 3.29 -18.35 -2.63
CA VAL A 231 4.34 -18.39 -1.61
C VAL A 231 3.79 -18.68 -0.21
N VAL A 232 2.66 -18.07 0.16
CA VAL A 232 2.18 -18.08 1.55
C VAL A 232 1.05 -19.09 1.77
N VAL A 233 0.07 -19.15 0.87
CA VAL A 233 -1.16 -19.92 1.08
C VAL A 233 -1.02 -21.36 0.63
N THR A 234 -0.74 -21.56 -0.66
CA THR A 234 -0.73 -22.89 -1.28
C THR A 234 0.65 -23.52 -1.35
N ARG A 235 1.71 -22.70 -1.26
CA ARG A 235 3.12 -23.11 -1.38
C ARG A 235 3.45 -23.84 -2.68
N HIS A 236 2.56 -23.75 -3.68
CA HIS A 236 2.70 -24.46 -4.94
C HIS A 236 1.85 -23.82 -6.05
N TRP A 237 2.48 -23.33 -7.11
CA TRP A 237 1.83 -22.52 -8.14
C TRP A 237 0.65 -23.21 -8.86
N LYS A 238 0.78 -24.51 -9.20
CA LYS A 238 -0.31 -25.26 -9.84
C LYS A 238 -1.55 -25.37 -8.94
N LEU A 239 -1.35 -25.46 -7.62
CA LEU A 239 -2.45 -25.61 -6.66
C LEU A 239 -3.17 -24.27 -6.46
N ALA A 240 -2.40 -23.18 -6.32
CA ALA A 240 -2.91 -21.80 -6.37
C ALA A 240 -3.80 -21.57 -7.58
N TRP A 241 -3.30 -21.90 -8.77
CA TRP A 241 -4.06 -21.73 -10.01
C TRP A 241 -5.36 -22.53 -9.99
N ARG A 242 -5.31 -23.82 -9.67
CA ARG A 242 -6.51 -24.69 -9.64
C ARG A 242 -7.57 -24.20 -8.65
N ARG A 243 -7.16 -23.67 -7.49
CA ARG A 243 -8.08 -23.24 -6.42
C ARG A 243 -8.63 -21.84 -6.61
N HIS A 244 -7.81 -20.91 -7.10
CA HIS A 244 -8.08 -19.47 -7.02
C HIS A 244 -8.07 -18.75 -8.37
N TRP A 245 -8.02 -19.46 -9.51
CA TRP A 245 -8.05 -18.82 -10.84
C TRP A 245 -9.19 -17.80 -10.99
N GLY A 246 -10.40 -18.10 -10.49
CA GLY A 246 -11.55 -17.21 -10.60
C GLY A 246 -11.32 -15.83 -9.96
N ILE A 247 -10.64 -15.75 -8.82
CA ILE A 247 -10.31 -14.47 -8.19
C ILE A 247 -9.16 -13.77 -8.92
N TYR A 248 -8.22 -14.49 -9.52
CA TYR A 248 -7.16 -13.87 -10.34
C TYR A 248 -7.74 -13.15 -11.55
N PHE A 249 -8.65 -13.81 -12.29
CA PHE A 249 -9.36 -13.18 -13.40
C PHE A 249 -10.26 -12.03 -12.93
N SER A 250 -10.92 -12.18 -11.78
CA SER A 250 -11.72 -11.09 -11.20
C SER A 250 -10.85 -9.88 -10.84
N LEU A 251 -9.62 -10.08 -10.38
CA LEU A 251 -8.69 -8.99 -10.10
C LEU A 251 -8.13 -8.35 -11.39
N LEU A 252 -7.89 -9.14 -12.44
CA LEU A 252 -7.53 -8.62 -13.76
C LEU A 252 -8.60 -7.68 -14.34
N SER A 253 -9.87 -7.82 -13.94
CA SER A 253 -10.92 -6.87 -14.34
C SER A 253 -10.63 -5.43 -13.91
N SER A 254 -9.80 -5.19 -12.89
CA SER A 254 -9.36 -3.84 -12.49
C SER A 254 -8.55 -3.11 -13.58
N TRP A 255 -8.03 -3.83 -14.58
CA TRP A 255 -7.38 -3.23 -15.74
C TRP A 255 -8.37 -2.53 -16.66
N ILE A 256 -9.66 -2.88 -16.64
CA ILE A 256 -10.70 -2.22 -17.43
C ILE A 256 -10.87 -0.76 -16.99
N PRO A 257 -11.22 -0.46 -15.72
CA PRO A 257 -11.33 0.94 -15.28
C PRO A 257 -10.00 1.68 -15.40
N LEU A 258 -8.86 1.01 -15.18
CA LEU A 258 -7.55 1.63 -15.37
C LEU A 258 -7.32 2.04 -16.84
N ALA A 259 -7.59 1.15 -17.80
CA ALA A 259 -7.45 1.43 -19.22
C ALA A 259 -8.38 2.55 -19.68
N ILE A 260 -9.63 2.59 -19.18
CA ILE A 260 -10.56 3.69 -19.44
C ILE A 260 -10.00 5.01 -18.92
N CYS A 261 -9.46 5.03 -17.69
CA CYS A 261 -8.88 6.23 -17.10
C CYS A 261 -7.65 6.71 -17.87
N MET A 262 -6.76 5.78 -18.26
CA MET A 262 -5.59 6.08 -19.07
C MET A 262 -5.97 6.60 -20.44
N TRP A 263 -6.95 5.99 -21.11
CA TRP A 263 -7.42 6.46 -22.41
C TRP A 263 -8.04 7.85 -22.33
N ALA A 264 -8.92 8.08 -21.34
CA ALA A 264 -9.57 9.36 -21.12
C ALA A 264 -8.56 10.49 -20.82
N SER A 265 -7.47 10.18 -20.11
CA SER A 265 -6.40 11.15 -19.82
C SER A 265 -5.31 11.22 -20.89
N LYS A 266 -5.53 10.63 -22.07
CA LYS A 266 -4.53 10.49 -23.16
C LYS A 266 -3.19 9.91 -22.65
N ALA A 267 -3.24 9.02 -21.67
CA ALA A 267 -2.10 8.44 -20.95
C ALA A 267 -1.07 9.46 -20.44
N ARG A 268 -1.50 10.72 -20.22
CA ARG A 268 -0.60 11.86 -19.91
C ARG A 268 0.46 12.09 -20.98
N ALA A 269 0.13 11.79 -22.25
CA ALA A 269 0.99 11.99 -23.40
C ALA A 269 1.61 13.40 -23.40
N GLY A 270 2.92 13.45 -23.60
CA GLY A 270 3.72 14.68 -23.57
C GLY A 270 4.30 15.06 -22.19
N THR A 271 3.94 14.35 -21.11
CA THR A 271 4.54 14.58 -19.78
C THR A 271 5.40 13.42 -19.28
N VAL A 272 5.18 12.20 -19.80
CA VAL A 272 5.90 10.98 -19.42
C VAL A 272 5.96 9.98 -20.58
N GLY A 273 7.00 9.14 -20.59
CA GLY A 273 7.13 7.99 -21.50
C GLY A 273 7.65 8.32 -22.91
N PHE A 274 7.37 7.44 -23.86
CA PHE A 274 7.90 7.50 -25.23
C PHE A 274 7.50 8.75 -26.03
N GLY A 275 6.49 9.51 -25.55
CA GLY A 275 6.11 10.80 -26.14
C GLY A 275 7.13 11.91 -25.94
N MET A 276 8.18 11.70 -25.12
CA MET A 276 9.28 12.63 -24.88
C MET A 276 10.50 12.38 -25.76
N GLY A 277 10.41 11.47 -26.75
CA GLY A 277 11.54 11.11 -27.62
C GLY A 277 12.52 10.11 -27.00
N ILE A 278 12.25 9.61 -25.79
CA ILE A 278 13.03 8.56 -25.13
C ILE A 278 12.80 7.24 -25.87
N THR A 279 13.85 6.52 -26.22
CA THR A 279 13.76 5.21 -26.86
C THR A 279 13.44 4.09 -25.86
N LEU A 280 13.00 2.92 -26.34
CA LEU A 280 12.80 1.75 -25.49
C LEU A 280 14.08 1.33 -24.75
N GLN A 281 15.22 1.42 -25.42
CA GLN A 281 16.50 1.06 -24.82
C GLN A 281 16.88 1.99 -23.67
N GLU A 282 16.82 3.31 -23.88
CA GLU A 282 17.10 4.31 -22.83
C GLU A 282 16.13 4.16 -21.66
N HIS A 283 14.85 3.90 -21.95
CA HIS A 283 13.84 3.64 -20.92
C HIS A 283 14.21 2.41 -20.08
N LEU A 284 14.55 1.28 -20.70
CA LEU A 284 14.92 0.05 -19.99
C LEU A 284 16.19 0.22 -19.16
N GLN A 285 17.22 0.87 -19.69
CA GLN A 285 18.46 1.17 -18.96
C GLN A 285 18.19 2.04 -17.72
N THR A 286 17.34 3.06 -17.87
CA THR A 286 16.90 3.91 -16.77
C THR A 286 16.13 3.11 -15.71
N GLN A 287 15.23 2.21 -16.12
CA GLN A 287 14.44 1.40 -15.18
C GLN A 287 15.32 0.45 -14.36
N VAL A 288 16.36 -0.16 -14.94
CA VAL A 288 17.29 -1.04 -14.19
C VAL A 288 17.99 -0.26 -13.08
N TRP A 289 18.50 0.94 -13.39
CA TRP A 289 19.11 1.82 -12.40
C TRP A 289 18.10 2.25 -11.32
N ALA A 290 16.89 2.65 -11.72
CA ALA A 290 15.84 3.07 -10.80
C ALA A 290 15.45 1.94 -9.82
N LEU A 291 15.30 0.71 -10.32
CA LEU A 291 15.02 -0.46 -9.48
C LEU A 291 16.14 -0.73 -8.48
N ALA A 292 17.40 -0.74 -8.93
CA ALA A 292 18.54 -0.91 -8.03
C ALA A 292 18.61 0.19 -6.96
N ARG A 293 18.30 1.43 -7.36
CA ARG A 293 18.25 2.58 -6.46
C ARG A 293 17.12 2.46 -5.43
N TYR A 294 15.92 2.05 -5.83
CA TYR A 294 14.77 1.85 -4.94
C TYR A 294 15.01 0.71 -3.94
N LEU A 295 15.62 -0.39 -4.38
CA LEU A 295 16.05 -1.46 -3.48
C LEU A 295 17.08 -0.96 -2.46
N ARG A 296 18.10 -0.21 -2.91
CA ARG A 296 19.08 0.40 -2.02
C ARG A 296 18.43 1.33 -1.00
N LEU A 297 17.52 2.19 -1.43
CA LEU A 297 16.84 3.15 -0.57
C LEU A 297 15.90 2.48 0.45
N THR A 298 15.37 1.30 0.13
CA THR A 298 14.53 0.52 1.05
C THR A 298 15.35 -0.03 2.23
N VAL A 299 16.63 -0.33 2.02
CA VAL A 299 17.54 -0.83 3.08
C VAL A 299 18.29 0.32 3.76
N TRP A 300 18.77 1.28 2.96
CA TRP A 300 19.56 2.43 3.41
C TRP A 300 19.09 3.72 2.73
N PRO A 301 18.13 4.44 3.32
CA PRO A 301 17.52 5.62 2.72
C PRO A 301 18.44 6.85 2.82
N ARG A 302 19.60 6.80 2.14
CA ARG A 302 20.57 7.90 2.06
C ARG A 302 21.30 7.94 0.69
N PRO A 303 21.56 9.13 0.13
CA PRO A 303 20.89 10.39 0.44
C PRO A 303 19.44 10.37 -0.10
N LEU A 304 18.52 10.89 0.70
CA LEU A 304 17.20 11.30 0.22
C LEU A 304 17.35 12.71 -0.32
N ILE A 305 17.28 12.80 -1.65
CA ILE A 305 17.19 14.08 -2.35
C ILE A 305 15.89 14.05 -3.12
N PHE A 306 15.44 15.24 -3.43
CA PHE A 306 14.13 15.46 -4.01
C PHE A 306 14.08 15.11 -5.50
N ASP A 307 15.16 15.41 -6.21
CA ASP A 307 15.37 15.02 -7.60
C ASP A 307 16.74 14.34 -7.73
N TYR A 308 16.78 13.24 -8.46
CA TYR A 308 18.00 12.46 -8.70
C TYR A 308 18.64 12.79 -10.05
N GLY A 309 18.10 13.76 -10.81
CA GLY A 309 18.62 14.23 -12.09
C GLY A 309 17.75 13.82 -13.28
N ASP A 310 18.05 14.38 -14.44
CA ASP A 310 17.33 14.21 -15.71
C ASP A 310 18.09 13.34 -16.74
N ARG A 311 19.38 13.08 -16.53
CA ARG A 311 20.23 12.25 -17.38
C ARG A 311 20.49 10.89 -16.76
N PHE A 312 19.84 9.87 -17.32
CA PHE A 312 20.06 8.47 -16.95
C PHE A 312 20.52 7.67 -18.17
N VAL A 313 21.65 8.06 -18.74
CA VAL A 313 22.36 7.19 -19.69
C VAL A 313 23.60 6.69 -18.98
N VAL A 314 23.55 5.42 -18.56
CA VAL A 314 24.67 4.73 -17.94
C VAL A 314 25.64 4.37 -19.07
N SER A 315 26.73 5.12 -19.22
CA SER A 315 27.83 4.73 -20.11
C SER A 315 28.66 3.59 -19.50
N ASP A 316 28.67 3.45 -18.17
CA ASP A 316 29.35 2.38 -17.43
C ASP A 316 28.74 2.15 -16.04
N LEU A 317 28.92 0.94 -15.49
CA LEU A 317 28.45 0.55 -14.15
C LEU A 317 28.98 1.52 -13.07
N GLY A 318 28.12 2.44 -12.61
CA GLY A 318 28.41 3.32 -11.48
C GLY A 318 28.83 4.76 -11.82
N GLN A 319 28.84 5.17 -13.09
CA GLN A 319 28.99 6.59 -13.46
C GLN A 319 27.67 7.18 -13.95
N ILE A 320 27.34 8.36 -13.42
CA ILE A 320 26.23 9.23 -13.83
C ILE A 320 26.87 10.41 -14.56
N VAL A 321 26.41 10.72 -15.77
CA VAL A 321 26.77 11.95 -16.52
C VAL A 321 25.55 12.85 -16.57
#